data_AF-A0A6J4PJS4-F1
#
_entry.id   AF-A0A6J4PJS4-F1
#
_cell.length_a   1.000
_cell.length_b   1.000
_cell.length_c   1.000
_cell.angle_alpha   90.00
_cell.angle_beta   90.00
_cell.angle_gamma   90.00
#
_symmetry.space_group_name_H-M   'P 1'
#
loop_
_entity.id
_entity.type
_entity.pdbx_description
1 polymer ?
#
loop_
_entity_poly.entity_id
_entity_poly.type
_entity_poly.pdbx_seq_one_letter_code
_entity_poly.pdbx_strand_id
1 'polypeptide(L)'
;MFIASNPAWAKKFADAGVPIVGDDIKSQVGATITHRVLAKLFEDRGVELERTYQLNFGGNMDFMNMLERSRLKSKKISKTQAVTSQIPHEMRDADVHIGPSDFVPFLEDQKHALVRLEGRGFGDVPIRLEYKLEVWDSPNSAGIIIDALRACK
;
A
#
# COMPACT_ATOMS: atom_id res chain seq x y z
N MET A 1 3.62 -1.93 13.77
CA MET A 1 3.33 -2.71 15.00
C MET A 1 2.09 -3.52 14.69
N PHE A 2 2.07 -4.82 14.96
CA PHE A 2 0.91 -5.68 14.73
C PHE A 2 0.24 -5.97 16.07
N ILE A 3 -1.01 -5.55 16.25
CA ILE A 3 -1.79 -5.75 17.48
C ILE A 3 -3.01 -6.62 17.15
N ALA A 4 -3.89 -6.15 16.27
CA ALA A 4 -5.11 -6.88 15.91
C ALA A 4 -4.80 -8.23 15.25
N SER A 5 -3.75 -8.27 14.43
CA SER A 5 -3.30 -9.49 13.74
C SER A 5 -2.44 -10.40 14.63
N ASN A 6 -2.12 -9.99 15.86
CA ASN A 6 -1.33 -10.81 16.79
C ASN A 6 -2.28 -11.68 17.64
N PRO A 7 -2.22 -13.03 17.54
CA PRO A 7 -3.16 -13.92 18.23
C PRO A 7 -3.18 -13.74 19.75
N ALA A 8 -2.03 -13.44 20.36
CA ALA A 8 -1.93 -13.23 21.80
C ALA A 8 -2.66 -11.95 22.24
N TRP A 9 -2.60 -10.89 21.43
CA TRP A 9 -3.33 -9.66 21.69
C TRP A 9 -4.82 -9.83 21.37
N ALA A 10 -5.16 -10.41 20.22
CA ALA A 10 -6.54 -10.68 19.85
C ALA A 10 -7.29 -11.48 20.94
N LYS A 11 -6.64 -12.53 21.49
CA LYS A 11 -7.22 -13.30 22.60
C LYS A 11 -7.48 -12.46 23.85
N LYS A 12 -6.54 -11.59 24.24
CA LYS A 12 -6.72 -10.72 25.43
C LYS A 12 -7.90 -9.77 25.28
N PHE A 13 -8.09 -9.19 24.09
CA PHE A 13 -9.24 -8.31 23.81
C PHE A 13 -10.56 -9.08 23.83
N ALA A 14 -10.58 -10.30 23.25
CA ALA A 14 -11.74 -11.18 23.29
C ALA A 14 -12.09 -11.61 24.73
N ASP A 15 -11.10 -12.02 25.52
CA ASP A 15 -11.26 -12.41 26.93
C ASP A 15 -11.79 -11.24 27.78
N ALA A 16 -11.44 -10.00 27.43
CA ALA A 16 -11.90 -8.78 28.11
C ALA A 16 -13.25 -8.24 27.60
N GLY A 17 -13.82 -8.82 26.53
CA GLY A 17 -15.06 -8.35 25.91
C GLY A 17 -14.95 -6.97 25.25
N VAL A 18 -13.75 -6.57 24.79
CA VAL A 18 -13.50 -5.26 24.17
C VAL A 18 -13.15 -5.44 22.69
N PRO A 19 -13.73 -4.66 21.76
CA PRO A 19 -13.41 -4.75 20.34
C PRO A 19 -11.98 -4.31 20.04
N ILE A 20 -11.41 -4.88 18.97
CA ILE A 20 -10.12 -4.50 18.40
C ILE A 20 -10.22 -4.42 16.88
N VAL A 21 -9.72 -3.34 16.28
CA VAL A 21 -9.69 -3.13 14.82
C VAL A 21 -8.28 -2.74 14.40
N GLY A 22 -7.77 -3.41 13.38
CA GLY A 22 -6.41 -3.24 12.85
C GLY A 22 -6.03 -4.37 11.89
N ASP A 23 -4.80 -4.45 11.38
CA ASP A 23 -3.69 -3.49 11.53
C ASP A 23 -3.48 -2.68 10.23
N ASP A 24 -2.84 -1.51 10.35
CA ASP A 24 -2.46 -0.60 9.24
C ASP A 24 -3.66 0.01 8.49
N ILE A 25 -3.91 1.30 8.73
CA ILE A 25 -5.04 2.01 8.11
C ILE A 25 -4.81 2.12 6.60
N LYS A 26 -5.76 1.61 5.82
CA LYS A 26 -5.81 1.86 4.38
C LYS A 26 -6.60 3.13 4.14
N SER A 27 -5.94 4.17 3.63
CA SER A 27 -6.61 5.41 3.24
C SER A 27 -7.67 5.16 2.17
N GLN A 28 -8.67 6.05 2.09
CA GLN A 28 -9.83 5.90 1.21
C GLN A 28 -9.43 5.75 -0.27
N VAL A 29 -8.53 6.61 -0.76
CA VAL A 29 -7.88 6.45 -2.07
C VAL A 29 -6.37 6.57 -1.88
N GLY A 30 -5.65 5.48 -2.10
CA GLY A 30 -4.21 5.44 -1.88
C GLY A 30 -3.47 4.65 -2.95
N ALA A 31 -2.17 4.89 -3.02
CA ALA A 31 -1.30 4.28 -4.02
C ALA A 31 -1.40 2.75 -4.06
N THR A 32 -1.49 2.10 -2.88
CA THR A 32 -1.59 0.64 -2.81
C THR A 32 -2.90 0.10 -3.42
N ILE A 33 -4.05 0.75 -3.16
CA ILE A 33 -5.34 0.27 -3.69
C ILE A 33 -5.46 0.55 -5.18
N THR A 34 -5.02 1.73 -5.64
CA THR A 34 -5.02 2.06 -7.08
C THR A 34 -4.07 1.16 -7.85
N HIS A 35 -2.88 0.89 -7.31
CA HIS A 35 -1.92 -0.03 -7.90
C HIS A 35 -2.49 -1.45 -7.97
N ARG A 36 -3.08 -1.95 -6.88
CA ARG A 36 -3.73 -3.27 -6.85
C ARG A 36 -4.83 -3.42 -7.91
N VAL A 37 -5.70 -2.41 -8.05
CA VAL A 37 -6.79 -2.41 -9.05
C VAL A 37 -6.22 -2.42 -10.47
N LEU A 38 -5.19 -1.63 -10.75
CA LEU A 38 -4.57 -1.56 -12.08
C LEU A 38 -3.77 -2.82 -12.42
N ALA A 39 -3.04 -3.39 -11.46
CA ALA A 39 -2.34 -4.66 -11.63
C ALA A 39 -3.32 -5.78 -11.96
N LYS A 40 -4.43 -5.86 -11.19
CA LYS A 40 -5.51 -6.81 -11.49
C LYS A 40 -6.13 -6.57 -12.87
N LEU A 41 -6.33 -5.32 -13.27
CA LEU A 41 -6.87 -4.99 -14.58
C LEU A 41 -5.95 -5.46 -15.73
N PHE A 42 -4.63 -5.36 -15.58
CA PHE A 42 -3.68 -5.88 -16.56
C PHE A 42 -3.88 -7.40 -16.73
N GLU A 43 -3.83 -8.15 -15.63
CA GLU A 43 -3.98 -9.61 -15.62
C GLU A 43 -5.35 -10.05 -16.16
N ASP A 44 -6.44 -9.41 -15.70
CA ASP A 44 -7.81 -9.70 -16.15
C ASP A 44 -8.02 -9.43 -17.67
N ARG A 45 -7.13 -8.65 -18.30
CA ARG A 45 -7.16 -8.34 -19.74
C ARG A 45 -6.12 -9.11 -20.55
N GLY A 46 -5.47 -10.10 -19.94
CA GLY A 46 -4.43 -10.90 -20.60
C GLY A 46 -3.16 -10.11 -20.87
N VAL A 47 -2.90 -9.05 -20.09
CA VAL A 47 -1.63 -8.33 -20.08
C VAL A 47 -0.81 -8.87 -18.92
N GLU A 48 0.20 -9.67 -19.23
CA GLU A 48 1.09 -10.24 -18.20
C GLU A 48 1.96 -9.12 -17.62
N LEU A 49 1.84 -8.86 -16.31
CA LEU A 49 2.65 -7.86 -15.63
C LEU A 49 4.07 -8.38 -15.38
N GLU A 50 5.07 -7.72 -15.96
CA GLU A 50 6.48 -8.11 -15.86
C GLU A 50 7.23 -7.33 -14.79
N ARG A 51 6.97 -6.02 -14.67
CA ARG A 51 7.66 -5.14 -13.72
C ARG A 51 6.73 -4.10 -13.15
N THR A 52 6.96 -3.73 -11.90
CA THR A 52 6.22 -2.65 -11.27
C THR A 52 7.00 -1.95 -10.17
N TYR A 53 6.72 -0.65 -10.00
CA TYR A 53 7.11 0.07 -8.80
C TYR A 53 6.00 0.97 -8.28
N GLN A 54 6.11 1.26 -6.99
CA GLN A 54 5.36 2.28 -6.29
C GLN A 54 6.31 3.05 -5.38
N LEU A 55 6.61 4.28 -5.78
CA LEU A 55 7.46 5.20 -5.06
C LEU A 55 6.59 6.17 -4.28
N ASN A 56 6.67 6.19 -2.95
CA ASN A 56 5.84 7.05 -2.09
C ASN A 56 6.71 8.07 -1.35
N PHE A 57 6.35 9.35 -1.38
CA PHE A 57 7.05 10.41 -0.66
C PHE A 57 6.08 11.49 -0.18
N GLY A 58 6.48 12.23 0.86
CA GLY A 58 5.68 13.28 1.47
C GLY A 58 6.48 14.06 2.53
N GLY A 59 5.86 15.07 3.14
CA GLY A 59 6.54 16.00 4.06
C GLY A 59 6.19 15.86 5.54
N ASN A 60 5.31 14.93 5.90
CA ASN A 60 4.89 14.75 7.29
C ASN A 60 5.85 13.83 8.06
N MET A 61 5.68 13.76 9.39
CA MET A 61 6.55 12.94 10.23
C MET A 61 6.44 11.43 9.95
N ASP A 62 5.36 10.91 9.34
CA ASP A 62 5.32 9.49 8.97
C ASP A 62 6.37 9.21 7.89
N PHE A 63 6.49 10.07 6.87
CA PHE A 63 7.53 9.95 5.84
C PHE A 63 8.95 10.16 6.39
N MET A 64 9.12 11.10 7.32
CA MET A 64 10.42 11.29 7.98
C MET A 64 10.83 10.05 8.77
N ASN A 65 9.90 9.46 9.53
CA ASN A 65 10.12 8.22 10.27
C ASN A 65 10.36 7.01 9.36
N MET A 66 9.88 7.06 8.11
CA MET A 66 10.10 6.02 7.12
C MET A 66 11.50 6.03 6.50
N LEU A 67 12.29 7.11 6.63
CA LEU A 67 13.71 7.08 6.24
C LEU A 67 14.53 6.07 7.06
N GLU A 68 14.05 5.73 8.26
CA GLU A 68 14.68 4.75 9.13
C GLU A 68 14.48 3.32 8.59
N ARG A 69 15.47 2.83 7.83
CA ARG A 69 15.42 1.54 7.12
C ARG A 69 15.14 0.33 8.01
N SER A 70 15.47 0.39 9.30
CA SER A 70 15.18 -0.64 10.31
C SER A 70 13.67 -0.89 10.46
N ARG A 71 12.84 0.16 10.30
CA ARG A 71 11.38 0.11 10.48
C ARG A 71 10.62 -0.21 9.19
N LEU A 72 11.30 -0.20 8.04
CA LEU A 72 10.71 -0.40 6.72
C LEU A 72 10.39 -1.85 6.38
N LYS A 73 11.01 -2.84 7.04
CA LYS A 73 10.85 -4.26 6.67
C LYS A 73 9.38 -4.70 6.66
N SER A 74 8.65 -4.42 7.73
CA SER A 74 7.24 -4.84 7.85
C SER A 74 6.33 -4.14 6.86
N LYS A 75 6.47 -2.81 6.67
CA LYS A 75 5.65 -2.04 5.71
C LYS A 75 5.98 -2.40 4.25
N LYS A 76 7.23 -2.73 3.93
CA LYS A 76 7.63 -3.19 2.59
C LYS A 76 6.96 -4.52 2.27
N ILE A 77 7.00 -5.48 3.19
CA ILE A 77 6.37 -6.80 3.00
C ILE A 77 4.85 -6.65 2.80
N SER A 78 4.16 -5.92 3.69
CA SER A 78 2.69 -5.78 3.62
C SER A 78 2.22 -5.12 2.33
N LYS A 79 2.90 -4.05 1.89
CA LYS A 79 2.54 -3.34 0.64
C LYS A 79 2.89 -4.15 -0.61
N THR A 80 4.02 -4.85 -0.59
CA THR A 80 4.42 -5.71 -1.72
C THR A 80 3.41 -6.84 -1.91
N GLN A 81 3.07 -7.57 -0.83
CA GLN A 81 2.07 -8.64 -0.87
C GLN A 81 0.68 -8.17 -1.29
N ALA A 82 0.29 -6.95 -0.92
CA ALA A 82 -1.01 -6.40 -1.30
C ALA A 82 -1.20 -6.29 -2.83
N VAL A 83 -0.11 -6.08 -3.57
CA VAL A 83 -0.10 -5.98 -5.04
C VAL A 83 0.23 -7.34 -5.68
N THR A 84 1.29 -8.03 -5.23
CA THR A 84 1.68 -9.31 -5.83
C THR A 84 0.63 -10.40 -5.66
N SER A 85 -0.24 -10.31 -4.63
CA SER A 85 -1.40 -11.21 -4.50
C SER A 85 -2.44 -11.11 -5.62
N GLN A 86 -2.37 -10.10 -6.50
CA GLN A 86 -3.23 -10.00 -7.67
C GLN A 86 -2.63 -10.60 -8.94
N ILE A 87 -1.38 -11.03 -8.86
CA ILE A 87 -0.59 -11.47 -10.00
C ILE A 87 -0.53 -13.01 -9.92
N PRO A 88 -1.05 -13.73 -10.93
CA PRO A 88 -1.21 -15.18 -10.88
C PRO A 88 0.11 -15.94 -11.09
N HIS A 89 1.20 -15.25 -11.40
CA HIS A 89 2.54 -15.80 -11.60
C HIS A 89 3.56 -15.23 -10.62
N GLU A 90 4.70 -15.93 -10.51
CA GLU A 90 5.81 -15.48 -9.69
C GLU A 90 6.54 -14.32 -10.37
N MET A 91 6.72 -13.22 -9.65
CA MET A 91 7.58 -12.12 -10.06
C MET A 91 8.90 -12.21 -9.31
N ARG A 92 10.01 -11.91 -9.99
CA ARG A 92 11.31 -11.82 -9.31
C ARG A 92 11.29 -10.63 -8.36
N ASP A 93 11.93 -10.78 -7.20
CA ASP A 93 12.05 -9.71 -6.21
C ASP A 93 12.62 -8.39 -6.78
N ALA A 94 13.48 -8.49 -7.80
CA ALA A 94 14.07 -7.33 -8.47
C ALA A 94 13.10 -6.56 -9.38
N ASP A 95 12.00 -7.21 -9.81
CA ASP A 95 11.00 -6.63 -10.72
C ASP A 95 9.87 -5.92 -9.97
N VAL A 96 9.83 -6.02 -8.64
CA VAL A 96 8.80 -5.42 -7.78
C VAL A 96 9.43 -4.49 -6.75
N HIS A 97 9.19 -3.19 -6.90
CA HIS A 97 9.69 -2.19 -5.96
C HIS A 97 8.55 -1.37 -5.34
N ILE A 98 8.07 -1.78 -4.16
CA ILE A 98 6.96 -1.11 -3.47
C ILE A 98 7.41 -0.67 -2.08
N GLY A 99 7.39 0.63 -1.80
CA GLY A 99 7.76 1.12 -0.48
C GLY A 99 7.78 2.64 -0.35
N PRO A 100 8.04 3.15 0.85
CA PRO A 100 8.40 4.55 1.05
C PRO A 100 9.72 4.83 0.35
N SER A 101 9.82 6.01 -0.25
CA SER A 101 10.93 6.37 -1.12
C SER A 101 11.68 7.56 -0.58
N ASP A 102 10.99 8.58 -0.08
CA ASP A 102 11.66 9.79 0.38
C ASP A 102 10.82 10.66 1.32
N PHE A 103 11.46 11.66 1.90
CA PHE A 103 10.87 12.73 2.70
C PHE A 103 11.19 14.08 2.06
N VAL A 104 10.15 14.86 1.76
CA VAL A 104 10.25 16.16 1.10
C VAL A 104 9.54 17.21 1.96
N PRO A 105 10.27 18.02 2.75
CA PRO A 105 9.69 18.85 3.81
C PRO A 105 8.56 19.78 3.35
N PHE A 106 8.71 20.40 2.17
CA PHE A 106 7.75 21.39 1.68
C PHE A 106 6.41 20.77 1.22
N LEU A 107 6.31 19.45 1.14
CA LEU A 107 5.05 18.77 0.83
C LEU A 107 4.09 18.72 2.03
N GLU A 108 4.58 18.98 3.26
CA GLU A 108 3.76 18.91 4.47
C GLU A 108 2.96 17.58 4.52
N ASP A 109 1.64 17.61 4.69
CA ASP A 109 0.79 16.41 4.72
C ASP A 109 0.40 15.88 3.31
N GLN A 110 0.91 16.49 2.24
CA GLN A 110 0.73 15.98 0.89
C GLN A 110 1.61 14.76 0.66
N LYS A 111 0.95 13.69 0.26
CA LYS A 111 1.56 12.44 -0.15
C LYS A 111 1.49 12.31 -1.65
N HIS A 112 2.66 12.13 -2.23
CA HIS A 112 2.83 11.82 -3.63
C HIS A 112 3.18 10.36 -3.79
N ALA A 113 2.61 9.72 -4.80
CA ALA A 113 3.00 8.39 -5.22
C ALA A 113 3.16 8.32 -6.73
N LEU A 114 4.33 7.88 -7.19
CA LEU A 114 4.56 7.53 -8.58
C LEU A 114 4.47 6.02 -8.72
N VAL A 115 3.55 5.56 -9.56
CA VAL A 115 3.30 4.14 -9.75
C VAL A 115 3.46 3.80 -11.22
N ARG A 116 4.19 2.72 -11.50
CA ARG A 116 4.45 2.26 -12.84
C ARG A 116 4.17 0.78 -12.96
N LEU A 117 3.45 0.40 -13.99
CA LEU A 117 3.15 -0.96 -14.38
C LEU A 117 3.71 -1.19 -15.79
N GLU A 118 4.48 -2.25 -15.97
CA GLU A 118 4.97 -2.69 -17.27
C GLU A 118 4.58 -4.15 -17.50
N GLY A 119 3.96 -4.42 -18.64
CA GLY A 119 3.56 -5.76 -19.02
C GLY A 119 3.57 -5.98 -20.53
N ARG A 120 3.15 -7.17 -20.96
CA ARG A 120 3.00 -7.53 -22.37
C ARG A 120 1.59 -7.98 -22.67
N GLY A 121 1.03 -7.43 -23.74
CA GLY A 121 -0.27 -7.83 -24.26
C GLY A 121 -0.14 -8.75 -25.48
N PHE A 122 -1.16 -8.71 -26.33
CA PHE A 122 -1.23 -9.51 -27.56
C PHE A 122 0.02 -9.32 -28.45
N GLY A 123 0.59 -10.44 -28.91
CA GLY A 123 1.77 -10.45 -29.79
C GLY A 123 3.05 -10.00 -29.10
N ASP A 124 3.17 -10.19 -27.78
CA ASP A 124 4.30 -9.78 -26.94
C ASP A 124 4.60 -8.27 -26.99
N VAL A 125 3.62 -7.47 -27.41
CA VAL A 125 3.73 -6.02 -27.53
C VAL A 125 3.74 -5.40 -26.13
N PRO A 126 4.75 -4.58 -25.80
CA PRO A 126 4.88 -3.98 -24.47
C PRO A 126 3.80 -2.93 -24.21
N ILE A 127 3.23 -2.97 -23.02
CA ILE A 127 2.29 -1.98 -22.48
C ILE A 127 2.91 -1.38 -21.21
N ARG A 128 2.90 -0.05 -21.12
CA ARG A 128 3.42 0.68 -19.96
C ARG A 128 2.39 1.69 -19.50
N LEU A 129 2.09 1.68 -18.21
CA LEU A 129 1.27 2.68 -17.55
C LEU A 129 2.07 3.30 -16.43
N GLU A 130 2.17 4.62 -16.41
CA GLU A 130 2.72 5.37 -15.29
C GLU A 130 1.74 6.44 -14.89
N TYR A 131 1.49 6.58 -13.59
CA TYR A 131 0.64 7.63 -13.07
C TYR A 131 1.20 8.18 -11.76
N LYS A 132 0.86 9.44 -11.50
CA LYS A 132 1.13 10.13 -10.24
C LYS A 132 -0.18 10.31 -9.48
N LEU A 133 -0.18 9.94 -8.21
CA LEU A 133 -1.26 10.19 -7.27
C LEU A 133 -0.80 11.25 -6.27
N GLU A 134 -1.62 12.28 -6.09
CA GLU A 134 -1.41 13.35 -5.10
C GLU A 134 -2.63 13.40 -4.18
N VAL A 135 -2.41 13.21 -2.88
CA VAL A 135 -3.48 13.21 -1.88
C VAL A 135 -2.98 13.84 -0.58
N TRP A 136 -3.89 14.41 0.20
CA TRP A 136 -3.63 14.75 1.59
C TRP A 136 -3.75 13.50 2.46
N ASP A 137 -2.68 13.07 3.13
CA ASP A 137 -2.60 11.74 3.78
C ASP A 137 -3.50 11.64 5.03
N SER A 138 -3.54 12.69 5.84
CA SER A 138 -4.30 12.71 7.09
C SER A 138 -5.82 12.73 6.86
N PRO A 139 -6.40 13.64 6.05
CA PRO A 139 -7.85 13.63 5.77
C PRO A 139 -8.32 12.36 5.07
N ASN A 140 -7.51 11.83 4.16
CA ASN A 140 -7.79 10.60 3.41
C ASN A 140 -7.80 9.34 4.30
N SER A 141 -7.18 9.40 5.48
CA SER A 141 -7.18 8.33 6.48
C SER A 141 -8.22 8.56 7.59
N ALA A 142 -8.55 9.81 7.90
CA ALA A 142 -9.47 10.18 8.97
C ALA A 142 -10.89 9.61 8.78
N GLY A 143 -11.42 9.63 7.55
CA GLY A 143 -12.73 9.06 7.25
C GLY A 143 -12.83 7.57 7.60
N ILE A 144 -11.78 6.81 7.31
CA ILE A 144 -11.70 5.37 7.58
C ILE A 144 -11.65 5.09 9.09
N ILE A 145 -10.99 5.96 9.86
CA ILE A 145 -10.97 5.85 11.33
C ILE A 145 -12.38 6.06 11.90
N ILE A 146 -13.13 7.03 11.38
CA ILE A 146 -14.52 7.28 11.81
C ILE A 146 -15.38 6.04 11.57
N ASP A 147 -15.25 5.41 10.40
CA ASP A 147 -15.99 4.18 10.09
C ASP A 147 -15.57 3.01 10.97
N ALA A 148 -14.27 2.86 11.27
CA ALA A 148 -13.77 1.84 12.20
C ALA A 148 -14.37 2.03 13.61
N LEU A 149 -14.44 3.27 14.12
CA LEU A 149 -15.06 3.57 15.41
C LEU A 149 -16.55 3.26 15.42
N ARG A 150 -17.27 3.55 14.32
CA ARG A 150 -18.70 3.23 14.18
C ARG A 150 -18.94 1.73 14.15
N ALA A 151 -18.04 0.96 13.54
CA ALA A 151 -18.12 -0.51 13.50
C ALA A 151 -17.80 -1.19 14.84
N CYS A 152 -17.13 -0.48 15.77
CA CYS A 152 -16.82 -0.98 17.11
C CYS A 152 -17.92 -0.74 18.15
N LYS A 153 -18.98 -0.01 17.79
CA LYS A 153 -20.16 0.18 18.65
C LYS A 153 -21.08 -1.04 18.59
#